data_AF-Q4RWF8-F1
#
_entry.id   AF-Q4RWF8-F1
#
_cell.length_a   1.000
_cell.length_b   1.000
_cell.length_c   1.000
_cell.angle_alpha   90.00
_cell.angle_beta   90.00
_cell.angle_gamma   90.00
#
_symmetry.space_group_name_H-M   'P 1'
#
loop_
_entity.id
_entity.type
_entity.pdbx_description
1 polymer ?
#
loop_
_entity_poly.entity_id
_entity_poly.type
_entity_poly.pdbx_seq_one_letter_code
_entity_poly.pdbx_strand_id
1 'polypeptide(L)'
;FHPHSIKIPGDITLGGLFPIHARGPHGLPCGELKKEKGIHRMEAMLYALDQINSDSELLPNITLGARILDTCSRDTYALEQSLTFVQALIQKDTSDIRCTNGEPPIIRKPERVVGVIGASASSVSIMVANILRLFEVSEA
;
A
#
# COMPACT_ATOMS: atom_id res chain seq x y z
N PHE A 1 8.93 5.91 8.09
CA PHE A 1 7.71 6.72 7.94
C PHE A 1 7.66 7.20 6.50
N HIS A 2 6.69 6.73 5.71
CA HIS A 2 6.46 7.24 4.35
C HIS A 2 5.39 8.33 4.48
N PRO A 3 5.71 9.63 4.28
CA PRO A 3 4.83 10.74 4.63
C PRO A 3 3.57 10.90 3.76
N HIS A 4 3.31 9.99 2.81
CA HIS A 4 2.21 10.08 1.84
C HIS A 4 1.39 8.78 1.74
N SER A 5 1.12 8.12 2.87
CA SER A 5 0.30 6.91 2.90
C SER A 5 -0.86 7.03 3.89
N ILE A 6 -2.05 6.63 3.49
CA ILE A 6 -3.18 6.41 4.42
C ILE A 6 -3.03 5.01 4.99
N LYS A 7 -3.21 4.87 6.31
CA LYS A 7 -3.19 3.58 6.99
C LYS A 7 -4.43 3.44 7.87
N ILE A 8 -5.22 2.42 7.59
CA ILE A 8 -6.35 1.97 8.39
C ILE A 8 -5.96 0.63 9.03
N PRO A 9 -5.96 0.52 10.36
CA PRO A 9 -5.64 -0.73 11.03
C PRO A 9 -6.73 -1.78 10.78
N GLY A 10 -6.33 -3.04 10.77
CA GLY A 10 -7.21 -4.21 10.72
C GLY A 10 -6.40 -5.49 10.88
N ASP A 11 -7.08 -6.62 10.99
CA ASP A 11 -6.45 -7.95 11.09
C ASP A 11 -5.77 -8.34 9.76
N ILE A 12 -6.35 -7.92 8.64
CA ILE A 12 -5.83 -8.14 7.29
C ILE A 12 -5.71 -6.81 6.56
N THR A 13 -4.51 -6.45 6.11
CA THR A 13 -4.29 -5.18 5.39
C THR A 13 -4.32 -5.38 3.87
N LEU A 14 -5.18 -4.64 3.18
CA LEU A 14 -5.18 -4.50 1.73
C LEU A 14 -4.38 -3.28 1.28
N GLY A 15 -3.60 -3.41 0.21
CA GLY A 15 -2.90 -2.30 -0.44
C GLY A 15 -3.82 -1.59 -1.42
N GLY A 16 -3.68 -0.27 -1.56
CA GLY A 16 -4.40 0.51 -2.58
C GLY A 16 -3.45 1.41 -3.35
N LEU A 17 -3.56 1.43 -4.68
CA LEU A 17 -2.80 2.31 -5.56
C LEU A 17 -3.74 3.17 -6.42
N PHE A 18 -3.84 4.45 -6.07
CA PHE A 18 -4.71 5.38 -6.78
C PHE A 18 -3.92 6.56 -7.35
N PRO A 19 -4.33 7.13 -8.50
CA PRO A 19 -3.74 8.36 -9.03
C PRO A 19 -4.40 9.57 -8.36
N ILE A 20 -4.11 9.77 -7.07
CA ILE A 20 -4.66 10.86 -6.25
C ILE A 20 -4.17 12.19 -6.82
N HIS A 21 -2.90 12.29 -7.20
CA HIS A 21 -2.35 13.44 -7.90
C HIS A 21 -2.07 13.15 -9.39
N ALA A 22 -2.08 14.22 -10.18
CA ALA A 22 -1.54 14.23 -11.53
C ALA A 22 0.00 14.15 -11.50
N ARG A 23 0.60 13.95 -12.67
CA ARG A 23 2.05 14.05 -12.83
C ARG A 23 2.49 15.49 -12.58
N GLY A 24 3.49 15.67 -11.70
CA GLY A 24 4.02 16.99 -11.38
C GLY A 24 4.76 17.65 -12.56
N PRO A 25 4.64 18.98 -12.73
CA PRO A 25 5.43 19.70 -13.72
C PRO A 25 6.89 19.87 -13.24
N HIS A 26 7.80 20.08 -14.19
CA HIS A 26 9.20 20.50 -13.94
C HIS A 26 9.97 19.67 -12.89
N GLY A 27 9.76 18.35 -12.88
CA GLY A 27 10.50 17.44 -12.00
C GLY A 27 9.90 17.23 -10.61
N LEU A 28 8.82 17.93 -10.26
CA LEU A 28 8.07 17.64 -9.04
C LEU A 28 7.49 16.22 -9.09
N PRO A 29 7.49 15.49 -7.96
CA PRO A 29 7.01 14.11 -7.92
C PRO A 29 5.53 14.03 -8.34
N CYS A 30 4.71 14.92 -7.82
CA CYS A 30 3.25 14.94 -7.97
C CYS A 30 2.76 16.35 -8.33
N GLY A 31 1.62 16.44 -8.99
CA GLY A 31 0.97 17.68 -9.42
C GLY A 31 -0.38 17.88 -8.73
N GLU A 32 -1.34 18.46 -9.44
CA GLU A 32 -2.68 18.77 -8.89
C GLU A 32 -3.48 17.52 -8.48
N LEU A 33 -4.37 17.70 -7.50
CA LEU A 33 -5.32 16.67 -7.06
C LEU A 33 -6.33 16.30 -8.14
N LYS A 34 -6.55 14.99 -8.32
CA LYS A 34 -7.54 14.43 -9.24
C LYS A 34 -8.76 13.97 -8.46
N LYS A 35 -9.81 14.80 -8.46
CA LYS A 35 -11.07 14.53 -7.74
C LYS A 35 -11.71 13.20 -8.15
N GLU A 36 -12.11 13.09 -9.42
CA GLU A 36 -12.90 11.94 -9.90
C GLU A 36 -12.11 10.63 -9.99
N LYS A 37 -10.92 10.67 -10.61
CA LYS A 37 -10.14 9.45 -10.90
C LYS A 37 -9.17 9.07 -9.78
N GLY A 38 -8.95 9.95 -8.82
CA GLY A 38 -8.07 9.76 -7.67
C GLY A 38 -8.87 9.64 -6.38
N ILE A 39 -9.33 10.77 -5.85
CA ILE A 39 -10.04 10.83 -4.56
C ILE A 39 -11.29 9.96 -4.54
N HIS A 40 -12.20 10.06 -5.51
CA HIS A 40 -13.44 9.27 -5.47
C HIS A 40 -13.16 7.76 -5.50
N ARG A 41 -12.10 7.31 -6.19
CA ARG A 41 -11.75 5.88 -6.24
C ARG A 41 -11.12 5.40 -4.95
N MET A 42 -10.27 6.23 -4.35
CA MET A 42 -9.71 5.97 -3.02
C MET A 42 -10.83 5.87 -1.98
N GLU A 43 -11.74 6.84 -1.95
CA GLU A 43 -12.91 6.84 -1.05
C GLU A 43 -13.84 5.66 -1.33
N ALA A 44 -14.01 5.25 -2.59
CA ALA A 44 -14.79 4.06 -2.93
C ALA A 44 -14.20 2.77 -2.33
N MET A 45 -12.86 2.64 -2.29
CA MET A 45 -12.20 1.53 -1.60
C MET A 45 -12.45 1.60 -0.09
N LEU A 46 -12.32 2.77 0.53
CA LEU A 46 -12.58 2.94 1.96
C LEU A 46 -14.04 2.62 2.32
N TYR A 47 -14.98 3.13 1.53
CA TYR A 47 -16.40 2.81 1.66
C TYR A 47 -16.65 1.30 1.55
N ALA A 48 -16.03 0.62 0.58
CA ALA A 48 -16.18 -0.83 0.44
C ALA A 48 -15.64 -1.59 1.67
N LEU A 49 -14.53 -1.15 2.26
CA LEU A 49 -14.02 -1.74 3.50
C LEU A 49 -15.00 -1.54 4.66
N ASP A 50 -15.59 -0.35 4.78
CA ASP A 50 -16.59 -0.08 5.82
C ASP A 50 -17.81 -0.98 5.64
N GLN A 51 -18.29 -1.17 4.41
CA GLN A 51 -19.40 -2.10 4.13
C GLN A 51 -19.05 -3.53 4.53
N ILE A 52 -17.88 -4.04 4.12
CA ILE A 52 -17.44 -5.41 4.44
C ILE A 52 -17.29 -5.60 5.97
N ASN A 53 -16.62 -4.66 6.65
CA ASN A 53 -16.40 -4.74 8.10
C ASN A 53 -17.69 -4.60 8.91
N SER A 54 -18.74 -4.01 8.34
CA SER A 54 -20.06 -3.89 8.98
C SER A 54 -20.99 -5.10 8.73
N ASP A 55 -20.63 -5.96 7.78
CA ASP A 55 -21.42 -7.13 7.42
C ASP A 55 -21.06 -8.33 8.30
N SER A 56 -22.01 -8.79 9.12
CA SER A 56 -21.79 -9.94 10.01
C SER A 56 -21.74 -11.28 9.28
N GLU A 57 -22.17 -11.36 8.02
CA GLU A 57 -22.14 -12.58 7.21
C GLU A 57 -20.83 -12.73 6.44
N LEU A 58 -20.16 -11.62 6.14
CA LEU A 58 -18.91 -11.59 5.37
C LEU A 58 -17.71 -11.35 6.28
N LEU A 59 -16.78 -12.31 6.34
CA LEU A 59 -15.58 -12.26 7.21
C LEU A 59 -15.89 -12.04 8.71
N PRO A 60 -16.74 -12.89 9.32
CA PRO A 60 -17.10 -12.72 10.73
C PRO A 60 -15.85 -12.78 11.63
N ASN A 61 -15.75 -11.81 12.56
CA ASN A 61 -14.63 -11.65 13.50
C ASN A 61 -13.27 -11.29 12.87
N ILE A 62 -13.24 -10.84 11.61
CA ILE A 62 -12.02 -10.39 10.94
C ILE A 62 -12.28 -8.98 10.42
N THR A 63 -11.37 -8.05 10.71
CA THR A 63 -11.41 -6.68 10.19
C THR A 63 -10.43 -6.51 9.04
N LEU A 64 -10.91 -5.96 7.93
CA LEU A 64 -10.06 -5.50 6.83
C LEU A 64 -9.55 -4.09 7.12
N GLY A 65 -8.24 -3.96 7.16
CA GLY A 65 -7.52 -2.69 7.14
C GLY A 65 -7.05 -2.33 5.73
N ALA A 66 -6.42 -1.17 5.61
CA ALA A 66 -5.89 -0.71 4.33
C ALA A 66 -4.62 0.11 4.46
N ARG A 67 -3.80 0.03 3.42
CA ARG A 67 -2.65 0.90 3.22
C ARG A 67 -2.68 1.45 1.81
N ILE A 68 -3.01 2.73 1.68
CA ILE A 68 -3.20 3.39 0.39
C ILE A 68 -2.02 4.30 0.08
N LEU A 69 -1.52 4.20 -1.14
CA LEU A 69 -0.42 4.98 -1.68
C LEU A 69 -0.84 5.71 -2.96
N ASP A 70 -0.30 6.91 -3.15
CA ASP A 70 -0.49 7.66 -4.38
C ASP A 70 0.50 7.19 -5.46
N THR A 71 0.00 7.03 -6.68
CA THR A 71 0.82 6.73 -7.86
C THR A 71 1.34 7.99 -8.55
N CYS A 72 0.78 9.17 -8.23
CA CYS A 72 1.06 10.47 -8.86
C CYS A 72 0.99 10.43 -10.40
N SER A 73 0.21 9.49 -10.94
CA SER A 73 0.13 9.20 -12.38
C SER A 73 1.51 9.00 -13.04
N ARG A 74 2.46 8.38 -12.32
CA ARG A 74 3.83 8.11 -12.78
C ARG A 74 4.24 6.68 -12.45
N ASP A 75 4.59 5.93 -13.49
CA ASP A 75 4.90 4.51 -13.37
C ASP A 75 6.10 4.23 -12.44
N THR A 76 7.18 5.02 -12.54
CA THR A 76 8.36 4.86 -11.66
C THR A 76 8.03 5.17 -10.19
N TYR A 77 7.19 6.18 -9.95
CA TYR A 77 6.79 6.56 -8.60
C TYR A 77 5.89 5.48 -7.98
N ALA A 78 4.92 4.99 -8.75
CA ALA A 78 4.07 3.87 -8.34
C ALA A 78 4.90 2.61 -8.05
N LEU A 79 5.93 2.32 -8.85
CA LEU A 79 6.84 1.19 -8.60
C LEU A 79 7.55 1.33 -7.24
N GLU A 80 8.11 2.51 -6.96
CA GLU A 80 8.75 2.81 -5.68
C GLU A 80 7.77 2.65 -4.51
N GLN A 81 6.51 3.09 -4.68
CA GLN A 81 5.47 2.89 -3.68
C GLN A 81 5.14 1.40 -3.47
N SER A 82 5.00 0.63 -4.55
CA SER A 82 4.67 -0.80 -4.48
C SER A 82 5.76 -1.62 -3.79
N LEU A 83 7.03 -1.24 -3.92
CA LEU A 83 8.13 -1.87 -3.16
C LEU A 83 7.91 -1.78 -1.66
N THR A 84 7.22 -0.74 -1.18
CA THR A 84 6.93 -0.58 0.25
C THR A 84 5.89 -1.58 0.76
N PHE A 85 5.08 -2.20 -0.10
CA PHE A 85 4.16 -3.27 0.30
C PHE A 85 4.88 -4.58 0.61
N VAL A 86 5.97 -4.85 -0.11
CA VAL A 86 6.74 -6.09 0.03
C VAL A 86 7.91 -5.98 1.02
N GLN A 87 8.19 -4.77 1.55
CA GLN A 87 9.21 -4.57 2.60
C GLN A 87 9.00 -5.47 3.82
N ALA A 88 7.76 -5.84 4.16
CA ALA A 88 7.45 -6.78 5.23
C ALA A 88 7.88 -8.22 4.95
N LEU A 89 7.99 -8.58 3.67
CA LEU A 89 8.27 -9.93 3.19
C LEU A 89 9.77 -10.17 2.98
N ILE A 90 10.54 -9.08 2.87
CA ILE A 90 12.00 -9.16 2.84
C ILE A 90 12.47 -9.52 4.25
N GLN A 91 12.88 -10.78 4.43
CA GLN A 91 13.52 -11.22 5.67
C GLN A 91 14.79 -10.38 5.87
N LYS A 92 14.78 -9.55 6.91
CA LYS A 92 16.02 -8.98 7.43
C LYS A 92 16.60 -10.02 8.37
N ASP A 93 17.83 -10.45 8.11
CA ASP A 93 18.61 -11.15 9.12
C ASP A 93 18.92 -10.14 10.23
N THR A 94 18.35 -10.38 11.41
CA THR A 94 18.48 -9.50 12.56
C THR A 94 19.35 -10.12 13.65
N SER A 95 20.01 -11.26 13.35
CA SER A 95 20.83 -12.00 14.30
C SER A 95 22.02 -11.18 14.82
N ASP A 96 22.53 -10.25 14.01
CA ASP A 96 23.65 -9.37 14.36
C ASP A 96 23.24 -8.03 15.00
N ILE A 97 21.94 -7.74 15.12
CA ILE A 97 21.48 -6.47 15.69
C ILE A 97 21.49 -6.57 17.21
N ARG A 98 22.41 -5.84 17.85
CA ARG A 98 22.47 -5.71 19.31
C ARG A 98 22.38 -4.25 19.72
N CYS A 99 21.53 -3.95 20.70
CA CYS A 99 21.53 -2.64 21.31
C CYS A 99 22.80 -2.45 22.17
N THR A 100 23.28 -1.21 22.28
CA THR A 100 24.51 -0.87 23.04
C THR A 100 24.42 -1.21 24.52
N ASN A 101 23.21 -1.36 25.05
CA ASN A 101 22.89 -1.77 26.41
C ASN A 101 22.73 -3.30 26.58
N GLY A 102 22.89 -4.09 25.52
CA GLY A 102 22.72 -5.56 25.57
C GLY A 102 21.27 -6.04 25.55
N GLU A 103 20.28 -5.14 25.52
CA GLU A 103 18.86 -5.49 25.40
C GLU A 103 18.53 -6.01 23.98
N PRO A 104 17.52 -6.89 23.86
CA PRO A 104 17.03 -7.30 22.55
C PRO A 104 16.47 -6.10 21.77
N PRO A 105 16.78 -5.98 20.47
CA PRO A 105 16.29 -4.87 19.67
C PRO A 105 14.77 -4.93 19.50
N ILE A 106 14.10 -3.78 19.61
CA ILE A 106 12.67 -3.65 19.28
C ILE A 106 12.54 -3.57 17.76
N ILE A 107 12.35 -4.72 17.12
CA ILE A 107 12.17 -4.80 15.67
C ILE A 107 10.68 -4.78 15.35
N ARG A 108 10.19 -3.63 14.90
CA ARG A 108 8.83 -3.52 14.38
C ARG A 108 8.76 -4.24 13.04
N LYS A 109 8.03 -5.36 12.98
CA LYS A 109 7.71 -6.01 11.71
C LYS A 109 6.92 -5.02 10.85
N PRO A 110 7.31 -4.82 9.58
CA PRO A 110 6.53 -3.97 8.69
C PRO A 110 5.16 -4.61 8.47
N GLU A 111 4.15 -3.77 8.23
CA GLU A 111 2.80 -4.23 7.93
C GLU A 111 2.79 -5.03 6.64
N ARG A 112 2.26 -6.26 6.70
CA ARG A 112 2.13 -7.14 5.55
C ARG A 112 0.84 -6.81 4.81
N VAL A 113 0.97 -6.50 3.53
CA VAL A 113 -0.17 -6.39 2.61
C VAL A 113 -0.42 -7.75 1.96
N VAL A 114 -1.67 -8.21 1.97
CA VAL A 114 -2.04 -9.54 1.42
C VAL A 114 -2.42 -9.50 -0.06
N GLY A 115 -2.86 -8.33 -0.54
CA GLY A 115 -3.23 -8.09 -1.92
C GLY A 115 -3.35 -6.59 -2.17
N VAL A 116 -3.22 -6.17 -3.42
CA VAL A 116 -3.22 -4.76 -3.82
C VAL A 116 -4.37 -4.51 -4.79
N ILE A 117 -5.14 -3.44 -4.56
CA ILE A 117 -6.19 -2.96 -5.45
C ILE A 117 -5.66 -1.78 -6.27
N GLY A 118 -5.84 -1.85 -7.58
CA GLY A 118 -5.28 -0.91 -8.55
C GLY A 118 -4.22 -1.57 -9.43
N ALA A 119 -3.31 -0.84 -10.08
CA ALA A 119 -3.37 0.61 -10.31
C ALA A 119 -4.42 1.01 -11.37
N SER A 120 -4.69 2.31 -11.50
CA SER A 120 -5.70 2.81 -12.47
C SER A 120 -5.25 2.78 -13.94
N ALA A 121 -3.96 2.80 -14.22
CA ALA A 121 -3.42 2.88 -15.58
C ALA A 121 -2.71 1.58 -15.90
N SER A 122 -2.98 0.99 -17.07
CA SER A 122 -2.46 -0.33 -17.42
C SER A 122 -0.93 -0.41 -17.41
N SER A 123 -0.23 0.65 -17.83
CA SER A 123 1.24 0.70 -17.76
C SER A 123 1.75 0.59 -16.31
N VAL A 124 1.07 1.26 -15.39
CA VAL A 124 1.37 1.20 -13.95
C VAL A 124 1.09 -0.19 -13.41
N SER A 125 -0.09 -0.75 -13.67
CA SER A 125 -0.47 -2.08 -13.16
C SER A 125 0.47 -3.18 -13.68
N ILE A 126 0.89 -3.11 -14.95
CA ILE A 126 1.87 -4.06 -15.50
C ILE A 126 3.20 -3.98 -14.74
N MET A 127 3.69 -2.77 -14.43
CA MET A 127 4.95 -2.61 -13.69
C MET A 127 4.83 -3.08 -12.24
N VAL A 128 3.72 -2.79 -11.57
CA VAL A 128 3.47 -3.19 -10.19
C VAL A 128 3.31 -4.70 -10.06
N ALA A 129 2.48 -5.33 -10.91
CA ALA A 129 2.22 -6.76 -10.88
C ALA A 129 3.50 -7.58 -11.09
N ASN A 130 4.42 -7.09 -11.93
CA ASN A 130 5.70 -7.74 -12.19
C ASN A 130 6.62 -7.81 -10.96
N ILE A 131 6.52 -6.85 -10.02
CA ILE A 131 7.24 -6.89 -8.75
C ILE A 131 6.46 -7.71 -7.72
N LEU A 132 5.16 -7.44 -7.55
CA LEU A 132 4.36 -8.07 -6.50
C LEU A 132 4.32 -9.60 -6.63
N ARG A 133 4.30 -10.13 -7.87
CA ARG A 133 4.35 -11.57 -8.14
C ARG A 133 5.61 -12.25 -7.60
N LEU A 134 6.74 -11.54 -7.48
CA LEU A 134 7.98 -12.09 -6.93
C LEU A 134 7.87 -12.38 -5.43
N PHE A 135 6.89 -11.77 -4.78
CA PHE A 135 6.63 -11.89 -3.34
C PHE A 135 5.27 -12.54 -3.05
N GLU A 136 4.65 -13.18 -4.06
CA GLU A 136 3.35 -13.86 -3.94
C GLU A 136 2.21 -12.94 -3.47
N VAL A 137 2.30 -11.64 -3.78
CA VAL A 137 1.22 -10.66 -3.52
C VAL A 137 0.40 -10.51 -4.81
N SER A 138 -0.92 -10.67 -4.70
CA SER A 138 -1.86 -10.49 -5.82
C SER A 138 -2.19 -9.00 -6.05
N GLU A 139 -2.43 -8.62 -7.31
CA GLU A 139 -2.94 -7.30 -7.71
C GLU A 139 -4.24 -7.49 -8.49
N ALA A 140 -5.26 -6.67 -8.17
CA ALA A 140 -6.59 -6.69 -8.78
C ALA A 140 -7.04 -5.31 -9.24
#